data_AF-A0A5J4WHQ2-F1
#
_entry.id   AF-A0A5J4WHQ2-F1
#
_cell.length_a   1.000
_cell.length_b   1.000
_cell.length_c   1.000
_cell.angle_alpha   90.00
_cell.angle_beta   90.00
_cell.angle_gamma   90.00
#
_symmetry.space_group_name_H-M   'P 1'
#
loop_
_entity.id
_entity.type
_entity.pdbx_description
1 polymer ?
#
loop_
_entity_poly.entity_id
_entity_poly.type
_entity_poly.pdbx_seq_one_letter_code
_entity_poly.pdbx_strand_id
1 'polypeptide(L)'
;MESSFLFNCEYTKEQNISAQKSVKHPKIDHSPAEEEEITEQCGLVELDTKIAPKLLIIKMTIDMYRGLKNKCEREINTEEENTTINKLITTLLHLVNELQLRSTEVMHASVLLSRVWRNKGRQITFQTLPMTTIGAFILANIYSDDFPIPIRVWGKILGVSAGKIHQWMMDMLDSLDFQLEVDREEFERISNEFSS
;
A
#
# COMPACT_ATOMS: atom_id res chain seq x y z
N MET A 1 10.40 26.49 22.62
CA MET A 1 11.45 26.15 21.66
C MET A 1 10.77 25.54 20.45
N GLU A 2 10.61 26.35 19.41
CA GLU A 2 10.07 25.92 18.13
C GLU A 2 11.20 25.21 17.37
N SER A 3 10.99 23.95 17.00
CA SER A 3 11.92 23.20 16.15
C SER A 3 11.27 23.06 14.77
N SER A 4 11.81 23.84 13.84
CA SER A 4 11.49 23.84 12.41
C SER A 4 12.11 22.61 11.74
N PHE A 5 11.29 21.83 11.03
CA PHE A 5 11.76 20.79 10.11
C PHE A 5 11.66 21.31 8.68
N LEU A 6 12.81 21.60 8.08
CA LEU A 6 12.96 21.86 6.65
C LEU A 6 13.55 20.60 6.01
N PHE A 7 12.88 20.05 4.99
CA PHE A 7 13.43 18.99 4.14
C PHE A 7 13.37 19.45 2.68
N ASN A 8 14.53 19.81 2.14
CA ASN A 8 14.73 20.12 0.72
C ASN A 8 15.04 18.83 -0.04
N CYS A 9 14.28 18.53 -1.10
CA CYS A 9 14.66 17.53 -2.08
C CYS A 9 14.36 18.08 -3.47
N GLU A 10 15.42 18.29 -4.25
CA GLU A 10 15.39 18.89 -5.59
C GLU A 10 14.76 17.94 -6.62
N TYR A 11 13.93 18.51 -7.50
CA TYR A 11 13.19 17.82 -8.56
C TYR A 11 13.93 17.92 -9.90
N THR A 12 14.08 16.79 -10.61
CA THR A 12 14.35 16.77 -12.05
C THR A 12 13.18 16.11 -12.77
N LYS A 13 12.61 16.82 -13.77
CA LYS A 13 11.50 16.40 -14.63
C LYS A 13 12.06 15.89 -15.95
N GLU A 14 11.70 14.68 -16.40
CA GLU A 14 11.73 14.32 -17.83
C GLU A 14 10.59 13.38 -18.25
N GLN A 15 9.64 13.98 -18.97
CA GLN A 15 9.10 13.69 -20.32
C GLN A 15 8.62 12.28 -20.77
N ASN A 16 7.31 12.29 -21.11
CA ASN A 16 6.52 11.56 -22.11
C ASN A 16 7.23 10.78 -23.24
N ILE A 17 6.71 9.58 -23.56
CA ILE A 17 6.66 9.04 -24.94
C ILE A 17 5.32 8.36 -25.24
N SER A 18 4.83 8.66 -26.44
CA SER A 18 3.57 8.31 -27.12
C SER A 18 3.45 6.85 -27.59
N ALA A 19 2.23 6.35 -27.64
CA ALA A 19 1.84 5.05 -28.17
C ALA A 19 1.57 5.04 -29.70
N GLN A 20 1.44 3.80 -30.20
CA GLN A 20 0.76 3.28 -31.39
C GLN A 20 1.56 3.00 -32.67
N LYS A 21 1.41 1.75 -33.16
CA LYS A 21 0.85 1.50 -34.50
C LYS A 21 0.25 0.10 -34.66
N SER A 22 -0.97 0.12 -35.21
CA SER A 22 -1.86 -0.98 -35.61
C SER A 22 -1.41 -1.73 -36.87
N VAL A 23 -1.85 -2.99 -37.02
CA VAL A 23 -1.91 -3.70 -38.32
C VAL A 23 -3.34 -4.21 -38.56
N LYS A 24 -3.86 -3.95 -39.77
CA LYS A 24 -5.17 -4.36 -40.31
C LYS A 24 -5.04 -5.67 -41.10
N HIS A 25 -6.13 -6.45 -41.20
CA HIS A 25 -6.72 -7.11 -42.39
C HIS A 25 -7.82 -8.13 -41.95
N PRO A 26 -8.64 -8.74 -42.83
CA PRO A 26 -9.63 -8.17 -43.75
C PRO A 26 -11.06 -8.74 -43.51
N LYS A 27 -12.06 -8.17 -44.20
CA LYS A 27 -13.50 -8.48 -44.13
C LYS A 27 -13.86 -9.86 -44.68
N ILE A 28 -14.75 -10.58 -44.00
CA ILE A 28 -15.56 -11.69 -44.55
C ILE A 28 -17.03 -11.43 -44.16
N ASP A 29 -17.90 -11.57 -45.15
CA ASP A 29 -19.32 -11.25 -45.12
C ASP A 29 -20.14 -12.54 -44.89
N HIS A 30 -20.80 -12.63 -43.73
CA HIS A 30 -21.89 -13.57 -43.46
C HIS A 30 -22.82 -12.95 -42.42
N SER A 31 -24.05 -12.61 -42.82
CA SER A 31 -25.22 -12.53 -41.93
C SER A 31 -25.80 -13.97 -41.83
N PRO A 32 -26.44 -14.45 -40.73
CA PRO A 32 -27.24 -13.71 -39.75
C PRO A 32 -27.18 -14.21 -38.28
N ALA A 33 -27.40 -13.30 -37.32
CA ALA A 33 -28.12 -13.51 -36.05
C ALA A 33 -27.91 -12.23 -35.22
N GLU A 34 -28.99 -11.62 -34.74
CA GLU A 34 -28.93 -10.56 -33.74
C GLU A 34 -28.51 -11.19 -32.40
N GLU A 35 -27.21 -11.44 -32.25
CA GLU A 35 -26.59 -11.51 -30.93
C GLU A 35 -26.45 -10.05 -30.49
N GLU A 36 -27.26 -9.63 -29.51
CA GLU A 36 -26.95 -8.41 -28.75
C GLU A 36 -25.59 -8.63 -28.10
N GLU A 37 -24.56 -8.15 -28.78
CA GLU A 37 -23.21 -8.03 -28.27
C GLU A 37 -23.29 -7.05 -27.10
N ILE A 38 -23.51 -7.59 -25.90
CA ILE A 38 -23.24 -6.90 -24.66
C ILE A 38 -21.74 -6.65 -24.70
N THR A 39 -21.37 -5.51 -25.29
CA THR A 39 -20.05 -4.95 -25.14
C THR A 39 -19.98 -4.54 -23.67
N GLU A 40 -19.58 -5.48 -22.83
CA GLU A 40 -18.92 -5.13 -21.58
C GLU A 40 -17.74 -4.24 -22.00
N GLN A 41 -17.97 -2.93 -21.96
CA GLN A 41 -16.90 -1.97 -21.82
C GLN A 41 -16.28 -2.28 -20.47
N CYS A 42 -15.38 -3.27 -20.46
CA CYS A 42 -14.38 -3.44 -19.46
C CYS A 42 -13.54 -2.17 -19.55
N GLY A 43 -13.97 -1.14 -18.81
CA GLY A 43 -13.24 0.10 -18.72
C GLY A 43 -11.79 -0.27 -18.42
N LEU A 44 -10.87 0.20 -19.26
CA LEU A 44 -9.46 0.11 -18.98
C LEU A 44 -9.26 0.85 -17.66
N VAL A 45 -9.23 0.09 -16.55
CA VAL A 45 -8.83 0.61 -15.26
C VAL A 45 -7.37 0.96 -15.44
N GLU A 46 -7.06 2.26 -15.55
CA GLU A 46 -5.69 2.74 -15.50
C GLU A 46 -5.14 2.37 -14.12
N LEU A 47 -4.48 1.22 -14.05
CA LEU A 47 -3.73 0.83 -12.88
C LEU A 47 -2.58 1.84 -12.71
N ASP A 48 -2.48 2.45 -11.54
CA ASP A 48 -1.36 3.33 -11.20
C ASP A 48 -0.06 2.57 -11.42
N THR A 49 0.77 3.04 -12.34
CA THR A 49 2.08 2.45 -12.67
C THR A 49 3.22 3.13 -11.92
N LYS A 50 2.93 4.19 -11.16
CA LYS A 50 3.96 4.97 -10.48
C LYS A 50 4.27 4.36 -9.12
N ILE A 51 5.57 4.25 -8.83
CA ILE A 51 6.07 3.93 -7.49
C ILE A 51 5.47 4.93 -6.49
N ALA A 52 5.03 4.42 -5.35
CA ALA A 52 4.44 5.25 -4.31
C ALA A 52 5.39 6.38 -3.89
N PRO A 53 4.92 7.64 -3.83
CA PRO A 53 5.76 8.75 -3.40
C PRO A 53 6.14 8.59 -1.93
N LYS A 54 7.37 8.97 -1.57
CA LYS A 54 7.88 8.89 -0.19
C LYS A 54 6.95 9.57 0.83
N LEU A 55 6.32 10.67 0.43
CA LEU A 55 5.40 11.43 1.28
C LEU A 55 4.19 10.60 1.72
N LEU A 56 3.67 9.74 0.85
CA LEU A 56 2.54 8.86 1.15
C LEU A 56 2.90 7.88 2.29
N ILE A 57 4.08 7.25 2.19
CA ILE A 57 4.60 6.33 3.21
C ILE A 57 4.79 7.03 4.57
N ILE A 58 5.38 8.22 4.54
CA ILE A 58 5.63 9.02 5.75
C ILE A 58 4.30 9.40 6.40
N LYS A 59 3.35 9.95 5.62
CA LYS A 59 2.04 10.41 6.13
C LYS A 59 1.26 9.25 6.75
N MET A 60 1.12 8.14 6.03
CA MET A 60 0.47 6.92 6.55
C MET A 60 1.09 6.46 7.88
N THR A 61 2.43 6.39 7.95
CA THR A 61 3.11 5.89 9.16
C THR A 61 2.95 6.85 10.35
N ILE A 62 3.01 8.16 10.10
CA ILE A 62 2.79 9.19 11.13
C ILE A 62 1.34 9.17 11.63
N ASP A 63 0.36 8.97 10.76
CA ASP A 63 -1.05 8.93 11.15
C ASP A 63 -1.34 7.69 12.02
N MET A 64 -0.76 6.54 11.69
CA MET A 64 -0.81 5.35 12.54
C MET A 64 -0.15 5.58 13.91
N TYR A 65 1.02 6.21 13.93
CA TYR A 65 1.70 6.59 15.18
C TYR A 65 0.83 7.52 16.05
N ARG A 66 0.27 8.57 15.45
CA ARG A 66 -0.60 9.52 16.14
C ARG A 66 -1.83 8.83 16.71
N GLY A 67 -2.46 7.95 15.94
CA GLY A 67 -3.58 7.14 16.41
C GLY A 67 -3.20 6.31 17.65
N LEU A 68 -2.03 5.68 17.63
CA LEU A 68 -1.55 4.84 18.73
C LEU A 68 -1.24 5.64 19.98
N LYS A 69 -0.53 6.76 19.82
CA LYS A 69 -0.22 7.68 20.92
C LYS A 69 -1.48 8.21 21.60
N ASN A 70 -2.50 8.58 20.81
CA ASN A 70 -3.76 9.08 21.35
C ASN A 70 -4.55 8.02 22.14
N LYS A 71 -4.37 6.73 21.83
CA LYS A 71 -5.03 5.62 22.56
C LYS A 71 -4.27 5.21 23.83
N CYS A 72 -2.95 5.39 23.86
CA CYS A 72 -2.11 5.06 25.01
C CYS A 72 -2.07 6.25 25.99
N GLU A 73 -3.00 6.32 26.94
CA GLU A 73 -3.11 7.37 27.96
C GLU A 73 -1.96 7.43 29.01
N ARG A 74 -0.84 6.72 28.80
CA ARG A 74 0.24 6.60 29.79
C ARG A 74 1.42 7.52 29.47
N GLU A 75 2.22 7.84 30.50
CA GLU A 75 3.54 8.44 30.34
C GLU A 75 4.41 7.53 29.47
N ILE A 76 4.50 7.92 28.22
CA ILE A 76 5.17 7.24 27.14
C ILE A 76 6.66 7.63 27.15
N ASN A 77 7.56 6.65 27.00
CA ASN A 77 8.96 6.91 26.69
C ASN A 77 9.06 7.41 25.24
N THR A 78 8.86 8.72 25.08
CA THR A 78 8.69 9.37 23.78
C THR A 78 9.90 9.16 22.86
N GLU A 79 11.11 8.97 23.42
CA GLU A 79 12.33 8.77 22.64
C GLU A 79 12.43 7.38 21.99
N GLU A 80 12.10 6.33 22.74
CA GLU A 80 12.12 4.94 22.24
C GLU A 80 11.07 4.73 21.14
N GLU A 81 9.90 5.34 21.30
CA GLU A 81 8.83 5.30 20.31
C GLU A 81 9.20 6.06 19.03
N ASN A 82 9.74 7.27 19.17
CA ASN A 82 10.23 8.05 18.03
C ASN A 82 11.29 7.26 17.25
N THR A 83 12.18 6.59 17.97
CA THR A 83 13.19 5.70 17.36
C THR A 83 12.54 4.55 16.60
N THR A 84 11.51 3.93 17.17
CA THR A 84 10.76 2.83 16.53
C THR A 84 10.06 3.29 15.26
N ILE A 85 9.40 4.44 15.29
CA ILE A 85 8.74 5.02 14.11
C ILE A 85 9.72 5.43 13.03
N ASN A 86 10.82 6.08 13.37
CA ASN A 86 11.84 6.46 12.39
C ASN A 86 12.46 5.22 11.72
N LYS A 87 12.68 4.15 12.48
CA LYS A 87 13.12 2.86 11.92
C LYS A 87 12.07 2.25 11.00
N LEU A 88 10.79 2.31 11.39
CA LEU A 88 9.70 1.82 10.55
C LEU A 88 9.60 2.60 9.24
N ILE A 89 9.59 3.94 9.29
CA ILE A 89 9.57 4.81 8.10
C ILE A 89 10.76 4.46 7.19
N THR A 90 11.97 4.37 7.74
CA THR A 90 13.17 4.02 6.98
C THR A 90 13.04 2.65 6.31
N THR A 91 12.51 1.67 7.04
CA THR A 91 12.28 0.30 6.54
C THR A 91 11.26 0.28 5.41
N LEU A 92 10.13 1.00 5.56
CA LEU A 92 9.07 1.06 4.56
C LEU A 92 9.54 1.80 3.30
N LEU A 93 10.28 2.90 3.47
CA LEU A 93 10.87 3.61 2.33
C LEU A 93 11.86 2.72 1.58
N HIS A 94 12.69 1.94 2.30
CA HIS A 94 13.60 1.00 1.65
C HIS A 94 12.82 -0.09 0.90
N LEU A 95 11.83 -0.72 1.55
CA LEU A 95 10.97 -1.74 0.93
C LEU A 95 10.29 -1.24 -0.34
N VAL A 96 9.61 -0.09 -0.28
CA VAL A 96 8.87 0.47 -1.42
C VAL A 96 9.79 0.72 -2.61
N ASN A 97 11.02 1.20 -2.36
CA ASN A 97 11.99 1.43 -3.42
C ASN A 97 12.56 0.11 -3.98
N GLU A 98 12.93 -0.85 -3.13
CA GLU A 98 13.49 -2.13 -3.60
C GLU A 98 12.45 -3.01 -4.32
N LEU A 99 11.20 -2.96 -3.86
CA LEU A 99 10.10 -3.75 -4.41
C LEU A 99 9.27 -3.01 -5.45
N GLN A 100 9.58 -1.74 -5.73
CA GLN A 100 8.88 -0.90 -6.69
C GLN A 100 7.36 -0.82 -6.41
N LEU A 101 6.97 -0.78 -5.14
CA LEU A 101 5.55 -0.76 -4.75
C LEU A 101 4.88 0.51 -5.26
N ARG A 102 3.68 0.38 -5.84
CA ARG A 102 2.92 1.47 -6.46
C ARG A 102 2.04 2.13 -5.40
N SER A 103 1.45 3.29 -5.72
CA SER A 103 0.58 3.97 -4.75
C SER A 103 -0.63 3.11 -4.38
N THR A 104 -1.12 2.28 -5.31
CA THR A 104 -2.22 1.34 -5.09
C THR A 104 -1.93 0.38 -3.94
N GLU A 105 -0.77 -0.28 -3.88
CA GLU A 105 -0.43 -1.18 -2.78
C GLU A 105 -0.33 -0.43 -1.45
N VAL A 106 0.18 0.79 -1.47
CA VAL A 106 0.32 1.60 -0.25
C VAL A 106 -1.04 2.09 0.26
N MET A 107 -1.93 2.51 -0.63
CA MET A 107 -3.30 2.91 -0.29
C MET A 107 -4.10 1.71 0.20
N HIS A 108 -4.00 0.57 -0.49
CA HIS A 108 -4.64 -0.67 -0.06
C HIS A 108 -4.11 -1.10 1.32
N ALA A 109 -2.79 -1.09 1.54
CA ALA A 109 -2.23 -1.37 2.87
C ALA A 109 -2.76 -0.41 3.94
N SER A 110 -2.93 0.88 3.60
CA SER A 110 -3.53 1.88 4.50
C SER A 110 -4.98 1.55 4.85
N VAL A 111 -5.77 1.08 3.89
CA VAL A 111 -7.14 0.57 4.12
C VAL A 111 -7.12 -0.60 5.11
N LEU A 112 -6.29 -1.60 4.85
CA LEU A 112 -6.19 -2.78 5.71
C LEU A 112 -5.79 -2.40 7.13
N LEU A 113 -4.83 -1.50 7.28
CA LEU A 113 -4.40 -1.00 8.59
C LEU A 113 -5.51 -0.23 9.31
N SER A 114 -6.27 0.60 8.59
CA SER A 114 -7.44 1.29 9.13
C SER A 114 -8.53 0.32 9.60
N ARG A 115 -8.75 -0.79 8.90
CA ARG A 115 -9.66 -1.86 9.32
C ARG A 115 -9.18 -2.55 10.60
N VAL A 116 -7.91 -2.97 10.66
CA VAL A 116 -7.36 -3.56 11.90
C VAL A 116 -7.45 -2.57 13.05
N TRP A 117 -7.22 -1.28 12.80
CA TRP A 117 -7.36 -0.23 13.80
C TRP A 117 -8.77 -0.10 14.38
N ARG A 118 -9.79 -0.29 13.55
CA ARG A 118 -11.21 -0.29 13.94
C ARG A 118 -11.60 -1.58 14.66
N ASN A 119 -11.22 -2.73 14.11
CA ASN A 119 -11.69 -4.04 14.58
C ASN A 119 -10.92 -4.52 15.82
N LYS A 120 -9.58 -4.39 15.81
CA LYS A 120 -8.69 -4.93 16.84
C LYS A 120 -7.67 -3.91 17.35
N GLY A 121 -7.95 -2.61 17.21
CA GLY A 121 -7.00 -1.54 17.55
C GLY A 121 -6.61 -1.40 19.03
N ARG A 122 -7.08 -2.27 19.93
CA ARG A 122 -6.53 -2.45 21.29
C ARG A 122 -5.34 -3.41 21.35
N GLN A 123 -5.12 -4.20 20.30
CA GLN A 123 -4.04 -5.19 20.18
C GLN A 123 -2.81 -4.64 19.44
N ILE A 124 -2.96 -3.54 18.68
CA ILE A 124 -1.81 -2.86 18.09
C ILE A 124 -1.10 -2.06 19.19
N THR A 125 0.20 -2.32 19.34
CA THR A 125 1.12 -1.64 20.27
C THR A 125 2.31 -1.09 19.50
N PHE A 126 3.16 -0.27 20.12
CA PHE A 126 4.36 0.23 19.45
C PHE A 126 5.32 -0.90 19.06
N GLN A 127 5.29 -2.00 19.83
CA GLN A 127 6.07 -3.19 19.53
C GLN A 127 5.52 -3.95 18.32
N THR A 128 4.19 -4.11 18.21
CA THR A 128 3.57 -4.89 17.13
C THR A 128 3.31 -4.10 15.85
N LEU A 129 3.33 -2.76 15.92
CA LEU A 129 3.07 -1.88 14.79
C LEU A 129 3.95 -2.17 13.56
N PRO A 130 5.29 -2.30 13.66
CA PRO A 130 6.12 -2.58 12.48
C PRO A 130 5.71 -3.85 11.73
N MET A 131 5.42 -4.92 12.48
CA MET A 131 5.06 -6.22 11.91
C MET A 131 3.67 -6.18 11.28
N THR A 132 2.73 -5.49 11.92
CA THR A 132 1.38 -5.26 11.41
C THR A 132 1.43 -4.47 10.10
N THR A 133 2.21 -3.39 10.06
CA THR A 133 2.38 -2.57 8.86
C THR A 133 3.03 -3.34 7.72
N ILE A 134 4.08 -4.12 7.99
CA ILE A 134 4.71 -4.97 6.96
C ILE A 134 3.73 -6.03 6.45
N GLY A 135 2.99 -6.69 7.35
CA GLY A 135 1.94 -7.66 6.99
C GLY A 135 0.88 -7.06 6.06
N ALA A 136 0.43 -5.84 6.36
CA ALA A 136 -0.52 -5.11 5.50
C ALA A 136 0.03 -4.84 4.09
N PHE A 137 1.30 -4.45 3.97
CA PHE A 137 1.95 -4.20 2.68
C PHE A 137 2.07 -5.48 1.84
N ILE A 138 2.40 -6.60 2.48
CA ILE A 138 2.49 -7.91 1.80
C ILE A 138 1.12 -8.32 1.27
N LEU A 139 0.07 -8.24 2.10
CA LEU A 139 -1.29 -8.53 1.66
C LEU A 139 -1.73 -7.59 0.54
N ALA A 140 -1.50 -6.29 0.69
CA ALA A 140 -1.85 -5.34 -0.35
C ALA A 140 -1.17 -5.66 -1.69
N ASN A 141 0.09 -6.05 -1.70
CA ASN A 141 0.75 -6.50 -2.93
C ASN A 141 0.14 -7.80 -3.47
N ILE A 142 -0.18 -8.78 -2.61
CA ILE A 142 -0.83 -10.03 -3.04
C ILE A 142 -2.20 -9.79 -3.69
N TYR A 143 -2.96 -8.83 -3.19
CA TYR A 143 -4.35 -8.59 -3.61
C TYR A 143 -4.53 -7.43 -4.60
N SER A 144 -3.46 -6.70 -4.95
CA SER A 144 -3.52 -5.57 -5.91
C SER A 144 -2.66 -5.79 -7.16
N ASP A 145 -1.88 -6.86 -7.19
CA ASP A 145 -0.92 -7.14 -8.25
C ASP A 145 -1.21 -8.49 -8.90
N ASP A 146 -1.16 -8.54 -10.23
CA ASP A 146 -1.32 -9.77 -11.00
C ASP A 146 -0.14 -10.73 -10.78
N PHE A 147 1.04 -10.17 -10.46
CA PHE A 147 2.28 -10.90 -10.25
C PHE A 147 2.87 -10.60 -8.86
N PRO A 148 2.27 -11.14 -7.80
CA PRO A 148 2.65 -10.79 -6.44
C PRO A 148 4.09 -11.20 -6.12
N ILE A 149 4.75 -10.35 -5.35
CA ILE A 149 6.16 -10.49 -5.01
C ILE A 149 6.33 -11.66 -4.04
N PRO A 150 7.17 -12.67 -4.35
CA PRO A 150 7.34 -13.82 -3.48
C PRO A 150 7.83 -13.44 -2.08
N ILE A 151 7.24 -14.02 -1.03
CA ILE A 151 7.57 -13.80 0.39
C ILE A 151 9.09 -13.88 0.69
N ARG A 152 9.81 -14.77 0.00
CA ARG A 152 11.27 -14.91 0.14
C ARG A 152 12.04 -13.62 -0.24
N VAL A 153 11.52 -12.81 -1.15
CA VAL A 153 12.12 -11.54 -1.57
C VAL A 153 11.96 -10.50 -0.47
N TRP A 154 10.76 -10.39 0.11
CA TRP A 154 10.50 -9.56 1.30
C TRP A 154 11.45 -9.91 2.45
N GLY A 155 11.58 -11.21 2.76
CA GLY A 155 12.48 -11.68 3.80
C GLY A 155 13.94 -11.34 3.54
N LYS A 156 14.40 -11.46 2.28
CA LYS A 156 15.76 -11.08 1.88
C LYS A 156 16.03 -9.59 2.12
N ILE A 157 15.12 -8.71 1.74
CA ILE A 157 15.28 -7.25 1.91
C ILE A 157 15.24 -6.88 3.41
N LEU A 158 14.37 -7.53 4.17
CA LEU A 158 14.20 -7.26 5.60
C LEU A 158 15.23 -7.97 6.49
N GLY A 159 16.08 -8.84 5.93
CA GLY A 159 17.03 -9.65 6.70
C GLY A 159 16.36 -10.64 7.66
N VAL A 160 15.16 -11.13 7.34
CA VAL A 160 14.40 -12.08 8.17
C VAL A 160 13.98 -13.32 7.37
N SER A 161 13.69 -14.41 8.08
CA SER A 161 13.29 -15.66 7.42
C SER A 161 11.92 -15.53 6.74
N ALA A 162 11.73 -16.25 5.63
CA ALA A 162 10.45 -16.32 4.95
C ALA A 162 9.31 -16.81 5.87
N GLY A 163 9.61 -17.72 6.80
CA GLY A 163 8.64 -18.16 7.81
C GLY A 163 8.18 -17.04 8.74
N LYS A 164 9.08 -16.10 9.10
CA LYS A 164 8.71 -14.94 9.90
C LYS A 164 7.84 -13.94 9.12
N ILE A 165 8.15 -13.73 7.85
CA ILE A 165 7.30 -12.92 6.96
C ILE A 165 5.90 -13.54 6.83
N HIS A 166 5.85 -14.86 6.62
CA HIS A 166 4.58 -15.58 6.52
C HIS A 166 3.78 -15.46 7.81
N GLN A 167 4.40 -15.55 8.98
CA GLN A 167 3.72 -15.33 10.26
C GLN A 167 3.10 -13.93 10.34
N TRP A 168 3.84 -12.87 9.99
CA TRP A 168 3.29 -11.50 10.01
C TRP A 168 2.11 -11.31 9.06
N MET A 169 2.13 -11.99 7.91
CA MET A 169 1.01 -12.02 6.97
C MET A 169 -0.21 -12.73 7.59
N MET A 170 -0.02 -13.88 8.23
CA MET A 170 -1.10 -14.62 8.90
C MET A 170 -1.68 -13.82 10.08
N ASP A 171 -0.84 -13.22 10.90
CA ASP A 171 -1.29 -12.36 12.01
C ASP A 171 -2.15 -11.19 11.51
N MET A 172 -1.80 -10.62 10.35
CA MET A 172 -2.58 -9.57 9.71
C MET A 172 -3.93 -10.08 9.15
N LEU A 173 -3.93 -11.26 8.52
CA LEU A 173 -5.16 -11.92 8.05
C LEU A 173 -6.14 -12.20 9.19
N ASP A 174 -5.62 -12.78 10.28
CA ASP A 174 -6.37 -13.02 11.49
C ASP A 174 -6.88 -11.70 12.08
N SER A 175 -6.08 -10.64 12.01
CA SER A 175 -6.49 -9.31 12.50
C SER A 175 -7.62 -8.68 11.70
N LEU A 176 -7.72 -9.02 10.42
CA LEU A 176 -8.77 -8.58 9.50
C LEU A 176 -10.00 -9.49 9.50
N ASP A 177 -9.97 -10.61 10.23
CA ASP A 177 -10.97 -11.68 10.10
C ASP A 177 -11.19 -12.07 8.62
N PHE A 178 -10.09 -12.09 7.84
CA PHE A 178 -10.04 -12.35 6.40
C PHE A 178 -10.83 -11.37 5.49
N GLN A 179 -11.23 -10.20 6.01
CA GLN A 179 -11.90 -9.16 5.21
C GLN A 179 -10.89 -8.34 4.41
N LEU A 180 -10.51 -8.85 3.23
CA LEU A 180 -9.45 -8.29 2.37
C LEU A 180 -9.98 -7.50 1.17
N GLU A 181 -11.23 -7.74 0.78
CA GLU A 181 -11.85 -7.00 -0.34
C GLU A 181 -11.95 -5.53 0.03
N VAL A 182 -11.30 -4.67 -0.75
CA VAL A 182 -11.39 -3.21 -0.60
C VAL A 182 -12.34 -2.69 -1.65
N ASP A 183 -13.46 -2.14 -1.21
CA ASP A 183 -14.39 -1.48 -2.10
C ASP A 183 -13.81 -0.15 -2.59
N ARG A 184 -14.39 0.32 -3.70
CA ARG A 184 -13.97 1.57 -4.35
C ARG A 184 -14.13 2.77 -3.43
N GLU A 185 -15.20 2.83 -2.65
CA GLU A 185 -15.50 3.97 -1.77
C GLU A 185 -14.45 4.14 -0.67
N GLU A 186 -14.02 3.03 -0.08
CA GLU A 186 -12.99 2.99 0.93
C GLU A 186 -11.62 3.34 0.37
N PHE A 187 -11.29 2.85 -0.83
CA PHE A 187 -10.08 3.24 -1.53
C PHE A 187 -10.07 4.75 -1.85
N GLU A 188 -11.16 5.27 -2.42
CA GLU A 188 -11.29 6.70 -2.78
C GLU A 188 -11.23 7.61 -1.55
N ARG A 189 -11.86 7.22 -0.43
CA ARG A 189 -11.77 7.97 0.83
C ARG A 189 -10.33 8.18 1.26
N ILE A 190 -9.54 7.10 1.28
CA ILE A 190 -8.13 7.16 1.69
C ILE A 190 -7.27 7.89 0.64
N SER A 191 -7.51 7.65 -0.65
CA SER A 191 -6.82 8.35 -1.73
C SER A 191 -7.00 9.87 -1.64
N ASN A 192 -8.21 10.33 -1.34
CA ASN A 192 -8.52 11.76 -1.17
C ASN A 192 -7.79 12.36 0.03
N GLU A 193 -7.71 11.63 1.16
CA GLU A 193 -6.96 12.07 2.35
C GLU A 193 -5.46 12.25 2.06
N PHE A 194 -4.90 11.47 1.12
CA PHE A 194 -3.49 11.58 0.74
C PHE A 194 -3.21 12.54 -0.42
N SER A 195 -4.23 12.92 -1.19
CA SER A 195 -4.13 13.87 -2.30
C SER A 195 -4.27 15.33 -1.86
N SER A 196 -4.77 15.58 -0.63
CA SER A 196 -4.82 16.88 0.04
C SER A 196 -3.56 17.18 0.86
#